data_AF-A0AAE2YF45-F1
#
_entry.id   AF-A0AAE2YF45-F1
#
_cell.length_a   1.000
_cell.length_b   1.000
_cell.length_c   1.000
_cell.angle_alpha   90.00
_cell.angle_beta   90.00
_cell.angle_gamma   90.00
#
_symmetry.space_group_name_H-M   'P 1'
#
loop_
_entity.id
_entity.type
_entity.pdbx_description
1 polymer ?
#
loop_
_entity_poly.entity_id
_entity_poly.type
_entity_poly.pdbx_seq_one_letter_code
_entity_poly.pdbx_strand_id
1 'polypeptide(L)' 'QNWGEHPLFQALSNNPFGIFSPNLSRADVLHYYPKRTISHKNFHTLLQELEKTYGTSPRAGIFPSSIQLVSKQY' A
#
# COMPACT_ATOMS: atom_id res chain seq x y z
N GLN A 1 12.35 -12.10 3.86
CA GLN A 1 11.29 -12.49 4.83
C GLN A 1 9.97 -11.99 4.25
N ASN A 2 8.98 -12.87 4.04
CA ASN A 2 7.68 -12.46 3.51
C ASN A 2 6.87 -11.84 4.67
N TRP A 3 6.63 -10.54 4.60
CA TRP A 3 5.93 -9.83 5.68
C TRP A 3 4.42 -10.08 5.66
N GLY A 4 3.89 -10.73 4.62
CA GLY A 4 2.48 -11.11 4.52
C GLY A 4 1.97 -11.99 5.66
N GLU A 5 2.85 -12.71 6.36
CA GLU A 5 2.50 -13.54 7.52
C GLU A 5 2.52 -12.79 8.85
N HIS A 6 3.05 -11.56 8.89
CA HIS A 6 3.15 -10.76 10.11
C HIS A 6 1.75 -10.31 10.59
N PRO A 7 1.47 -10.26 11.91
CA PRO A 7 0.13 -9.95 12.45
C PRO A 7 -0.47 -8.64 11.93
N LEU A 8 0.34 -7.59 11.74
CA LEU A 8 -0.09 -6.33 11.11
C LEU A 8 -0.68 -6.54 9.71
N PHE A 9 -0.04 -7.41 8.91
CA PHE A 9 -0.51 -7.74 7.57
C PHE A 9 -1.64 -8.77 7.57
N GLN A 10 -1.77 -9.59 8.62
CA GLN A 10 -2.97 -10.42 8.86
C GLN A 10 -4.22 -9.58 9.14
N ALA A 11 -4.08 -8.45 9.84
CA ALA A 11 -5.18 -7.50 10.05
C ALA A 11 -5.55 -6.74 8.77
N LEU A 12 -4.54 -6.29 8.00
CA LEU A 12 -4.75 -5.76 6.64
C LEU A 12 -5.26 -6.83 5.66
N SER A 13 -5.16 -8.09 6.05
CA SER A 13 -5.50 -9.22 5.20
C SER A 13 -7.02 -9.32 4.98
N ASN A 14 -7.86 -8.88 5.89
CA ASN A 14 -9.30 -8.98 5.65
C ASN A 14 -9.85 -7.87 4.74
N ASN A 15 -9.05 -6.83 4.44
CA ASN A 15 -9.48 -5.68 3.65
C ASN A 15 -8.59 -5.50 2.39
N PRO A 16 -9.16 -5.06 1.26
CA PRO A 16 -8.38 -4.64 0.10
C PRO A 16 -7.34 -3.58 0.50
N PHE A 17 -6.07 -3.90 0.26
CA PHE A 17 -4.94 -3.03 0.57
C PHE A 17 -4.26 -2.57 -0.71
N GLY A 18 -4.03 -1.25 -0.82
CA GLY A 18 -3.48 -0.60 -2.00
C GLY A 18 -2.13 0.05 -1.72
N ILE A 19 -1.17 -0.16 -2.62
CA ILE A 19 0.13 0.51 -2.62
C ILE A 19 0.26 1.34 -3.90
N PHE A 20 0.63 2.60 -3.74
CA PHE A 20 1.10 3.43 -4.83
C PHE A 20 2.61 3.67 -4.69
N SER A 21 3.36 3.37 -5.75
CA SER A 21 4.76 3.79 -5.87
C SER A 21 5.21 3.77 -7.32
N PRO A 22 5.74 4.88 -7.87
CA PRO A 22 6.19 4.92 -9.27
C PRO A 22 7.40 4.02 -9.55
N ASN A 23 8.18 3.74 -8.50
CA ASN A 23 9.49 3.10 -8.62
C ASN A 23 9.49 1.60 -8.30
N LEU A 24 8.38 1.07 -7.76
CA LEU A 24 8.29 -0.35 -7.41
C LEU A 24 7.71 -1.16 -8.56
N SER A 25 8.28 -2.33 -8.81
CA SER A 25 7.68 -3.34 -9.67
C SER A 25 6.66 -4.18 -8.88
N ARG A 26 5.77 -4.86 -9.60
CA ARG A 26 4.85 -5.82 -8.98
C ARG A 26 5.60 -6.96 -8.29
N ALA A 27 6.75 -7.38 -8.81
CA ALA A 27 7.57 -8.40 -8.17
C ALA A 27 8.11 -7.92 -6.81
N ASP A 28 8.56 -6.67 -6.73
CA ASP A 28 9.03 -6.07 -5.47
C ASP A 28 7.91 -6.01 -4.44
N VAL A 29 6.72 -5.57 -4.85
CA VAL A 29 5.55 -5.54 -3.97
C VAL A 29 5.21 -6.94 -3.47
N LEU A 30 5.15 -7.94 -4.36
CA LEU A 30 4.75 -9.29 -4.00
C LEU A 30 5.82 -10.06 -3.21
N HIS A 31 7.06 -9.58 -3.17
CA HIS A 31 8.09 -10.12 -2.29
C HIS A 31 7.77 -9.84 -0.81
N TYR A 32 7.20 -8.67 -0.52
CA TYR A 32 6.93 -8.22 0.86
C TYR A 32 5.45 -8.31 1.25
N TYR A 33 4.53 -8.16 0.30
CA TYR A 33 3.11 -8.03 0.53
C TYR A 33 2.31 -9.20 -0.08
N PRO A 34 1.10 -9.50 0.43
CA PRO A 34 0.26 -10.57 -0.10
C PRO A 34 -0.12 -10.38 -1.58
N LYS A 35 -0.40 -11.49 -2.29
CA LYS A 35 -0.75 -11.52 -3.73
C LYS A 35 -1.97 -10.68 -4.12
N ARG A 36 -2.89 -10.44 -3.18
CA ARG A 36 -4.08 -9.60 -3.38
C ARG A 36 -3.82 -8.09 -3.28
N THR A 37 -2.59 -7.68 -2.97
CA THR A 37 -2.25 -6.27 -2.84
C THR A 37 -2.47 -5.58 -4.17
N ILE A 38 -3.32 -4.57 -4.18
CA ILE A 38 -3.53 -3.70 -5.33
C ILE A 38 -2.31 -2.80 -5.41
N SER A 39 -1.60 -2.81 -6.54
CA SER A 39 -0.40 -1.98 -6.70
C SER A 39 -0.39 -1.29 -8.04
N HIS A 40 -0.18 0.02 -8.01
CA HIS A 40 -0.09 0.86 -9.20
C HIS A 40 1.06 1.84 -9.12
N LYS A 41 1.67 2.11 -10.27
CA LYS A 41 2.70 3.15 -10.43
C LYS A 41 2.11 4.55 -10.52
N ASN A 42 0.83 4.66 -10.85
CA ASN A 42 0.09 5.91 -10.95
C ASN A 42 -0.98 5.97 -9.85
N PHE A 43 -1.01 7.07 -9.10
CA PHE A 43 -1.93 7.23 -7.97
C PHE A 43 -3.39 7.30 -8.43
N HIS A 44 -3.66 7.95 -9.57
CA HIS A 44 -5.00 8.04 -10.13
C HIS A 44 -5.57 6.67 -10.49
N THR A 45 -4.74 5.78 -11.06
CA THR A 45 -5.16 4.41 -11.37
C THR A 45 -5.47 3.61 -10.11
N LEU A 46 -4.69 3.81 -9.03
CA LEU A 46 -5.00 3.22 -7.73
C LEU A 46 -6.36 3.70 -7.21
N LEU A 47 -6.62 5.01 -7.26
CA LEU A 47 -7.89 5.58 -6.81
C LEU A 47 -9.08 5.01 -7.58
N GLN A 48 -8.98 4.88 -8.91
CA GLN A 48 -10.04 4.29 -9.73
C GLN A 48 -10.34 2.83 -9.35
N GLU A 49 -9.33 2.05 -8.97
CA GLU A 49 -9.54 0.66 -8.53
C GLU A 49 -10.13 0.60 -7.11
N LEU A 50 -9.71 1.51 -6.23
CA LEU A 50 -10.30 1.64 -4.89
C LEU A 50 -11.76 2.09 -4.97
N GLU A 51 -12.10 3.01 -5.88
CA GLU A 51 -13.47 3.47 -6.11
C GLU A 51 -14.38 2.35 -6.62
N LYS A 52 -13.88 1.45 -7.48
CA LYS A 52 -14.61 0.23 -7.87
C LYS A 52 -14.85 -0.72 -6.71
N THR A 53 -13.95 -0.72 -5.72
CA THR A 53 -13.99 -1.64 -4.58
C THR A 53 -14.90 -1.14 -3.46
N TYR A 54 -14.84 0.16 -3.16
CA TYR A 54 -15.52 0.78 -2.01
C TYR A 54 -16.72 1.67 -2.40
N GLY A 55 -16.89 1.95 -3.70
CA GLY A 55 -17.90 2.86 -4.22
C GLY A 55 -17.40 4.31 -4.34
N THR A 56 -18.28 5.17 -4.83
CA THR A 56 -18.04 6.60 -5.01
C THR A 56 -18.04 7.34 -3.66
N SER A 57 -17.09 8.25 -3.45
CA SER A 57 -16.98 9.13 -2.26
C SER A 57 -16.88 8.41 -0.89
N PRO A 58 -15.88 7.53 -0.67
CA PRO A 58 -15.68 6.90 0.62
C PRO A 58 -15.28 7.92 1.69
N ARG A 59 -15.72 7.71 2.95
CA ARG A 59 -15.17 8.45 4.09
C ARG A 59 -13.72 8.02 4.28
N ALA A 60 -12.79 8.95 4.13
CA ALA A 60 -11.36 8.69 4.22
C ALA A 60 -10.73 9.41 5.43
N GLY A 61 -9.90 8.68 6.16
CA GLY A 61 -8.96 9.27 7.12
C GLY A 61 -7.59 9.44 6.46
N ILE A 62 -7.01 10.63 6.53
CA ILE A 62 -5.68 10.91 6.00
C ILE A 62 -4.73 11.01 7.18
N PHE A 63 -3.73 10.14 7.22
CA PHE A 63 -2.68 10.13 8.23
C PHE A 63 -1.37 10.53 7.55
N PRO A 64 -1.01 11.83 7.53
CA PRO A 64 0.29 12.24 7.01
C PRO A 64 1.37 11.69 7.94
N SER A 65 2.36 11.00 7.37
CA SER A 65 3.54 10.58 8.10
C SER A 65 4.79 11.11 7.41
N SER A 66 5.73 11.62 8.21
CA SER A 66 7.08 11.90 7.78
C SER A 66 7.99 10.85 8.38
N ILE A 67 8.50 9.93 7.55
CA ILE A 67 9.67 9.14 7.96
C ILE A 67 10.84 10.10 7.90
N GLN A 68 11.21 10.68 9.04
CA GLN A 68 12.45 11.42 9.15
C GLN A 68 13.59 10.42 8.94
N LEU A 69 14.24 10.50 7.78
CA LEU A 69 15.47 9.75 7.54
C LEU A 69 16.49 10.24 8.57
N VAL A 70 17.00 9.34 9.39
CA VAL A 70 18.08 9.67 10.34
C VAL A 70 19.24 10.21 9.52
N SER A 71 19.54 11.51 9.62
CA SER A 71 20.72 12.08 8.98
C SER A 71 21.93 11.44 9.66
N LYS A 72 22.65 10.56 8.95
CA LYS A 72 24.00 10.20 9.38
C LYS A 72 24.81 11.49 9.35
N GLN A 73 25.19 11.98 10.52
CA GLN A 73 26.23 13.00 10.64
C GLN A 73 27.53 12.32 10.17
N TYR A 74 28.01 12.74 9.00
CA TYR A 74 29.32 12.38 8.47
C TYR A 74 30.40 13.24 9.12
#